data_AF-A0A2U3K4D7-F1
#
_entry.id   AF-A0A2U3K4D7-F1
#
_cell.length_a   1.000
_cell.length_b   1.000
_cell.length_c   1.000
_cell.angle_alpha   90.00
_cell.angle_beta   90.00
_cell.angle_gamma   90.00
#
_symmetry.space_group_name_H-M   'P 1'
#
loop_
_entity.id
_entity.type
_entity.pdbx_description
1 polymer ?
#
loop_
_entity_poly.entity_id
_entity_poly.type
_entity_poly.pdbx_seq_one_letter_code
_entity_poly.pdbx_strand_id
1 'polypeptide(L)'
;MQIVAPPIPVTGVSLNKSSATVNVGANVNLNDIIAPTNATNNKVTWTTSDPTVATVSSSGKVVGVSAGTATITVITVDGSITSSCPVTVLNLVPVTGVSLNKSSATVNVGANVNLNDIIAPTNATNNKVTWTTSDPTVATVSSSGKVVGVSAGIATITVTTVDGSITSSCTITVH
;
A
#
# COMPACT_ATOMS: atom_id res chain seq x y z
N MET A 1 14.83 -25.36 -52.35
CA MET A 1 15.35 -25.31 -50.97
C MET A 1 14.90 -24.00 -50.36
N GLN A 2 14.11 -24.03 -49.29
CA GLN A 2 13.71 -22.81 -48.59
C GLN A 2 14.87 -22.42 -47.66
N ILE A 3 15.51 -21.29 -47.94
CA ILE A 3 16.52 -20.69 -47.07
C ILE A 3 15.80 -20.11 -45.86
N VAL A 4 15.85 -20.82 -44.73
CA VAL A 4 15.38 -20.30 -43.44
C VAL A 4 16.55 -19.51 -42.84
N ALA A 5 16.31 -18.24 -42.51
CA ALA A 5 17.32 -17.39 -41.86
C ALA A 5 17.74 -18.00 -40.50
N PRO A 6 19.01 -17.88 -40.09
CA PRO A 6 19.46 -18.44 -38.82
C PRO A 6 18.73 -17.77 -37.64
N PRO A 7 18.43 -18.52 -36.57
CA PRO A 7 17.74 -17.97 -35.40
C PRO A 7 18.59 -16.90 -34.71
N ILE A 8 17.95 -15.80 -34.31
CA ILE A 8 18.55 -14.71 -33.55
C ILE A 8 18.54 -15.11 -32.07
N PRO A 9 19.70 -15.30 -31.42
CA PRO A 9 19.78 -15.73 -30.03
C PRO A 9 19.38 -14.60 -29.07
N VAL A 10 18.88 -14.96 -27.89
CA VAL A 10 18.75 -14.02 -26.78
C VAL A 10 20.13 -13.72 -26.21
N THR A 11 20.43 -12.46 -25.94
CA THR A 11 21.70 -11.99 -25.36
C THR A 11 21.51 -11.32 -24.00
N GLY A 12 20.27 -11.00 -23.61
CA GLY A 12 19.97 -10.48 -22.28
C GLY A 12 18.51 -10.65 -21.88
N VAL A 13 18.29 -10.77 -20.57
CA VAL A 13 16.98 -10.60 -19.92
C VAL A 13 17.18 -9.64 -18.76
N SER A 14 16.27 -8.68 -18.62
CA SER A 14 16.24 -7.77 -17.47
C SER A 14 14.81 -7.61 -16.97
N LEU A 15 14.68 -7.16 -15.72
CA LEU A 15 13.40 -6.87 -15.11
C LEU A 15 13.17 -5.36 -15.02
N ASN A 16 11.92 -4.94 -15.10
CA ASN A 16 11.54 -3.54 -14.89
C ASN A 16 11.82 -3.02 -13.46
N LYS A 17 12.13 -3.91 -12.51
CA LYS A 17 12.41 -3.60 -11.11
C LYS A 17 13.59 -4.43 -10.60
N SER A 18 14.46 -3.79 -9.83
CA SER A 18 15.58 -4.43 -9.12
C SER A 18 15.20 -4.90 -7.72
N SER A 19 14.06 -4.47 -7.18
CA SER A 19 13.43 -4.97 -5.96
C SER A 19 11.95 -4.60 -5.93
N ALA A 20 11.16 -5.29 -5.11
CA ALA A 20 9.76 -4.93 -4.87
C ALA A 20 9.35 -5.19 -3.42
N THR A 21 8.38 -4.41 -2.95
CA THR A 21 7.73 -4.62 -1.65
C THR A 21 6.24 -4.81 -1.89
N VAL A 22 5.63 -5.81 -1.25
CA VAL A 22 4.21 -6.11 -1.36
C VAL A 22 3.65 -6.52 0.00
N ASN A 23 2.38 -6.22 0.26
CA ASN A 23 1.72 -6.72 1.47
C ASN A 23 1.25 -8.17 1.25
N VAL A 24 1.11 -8.94 2.32
CA VAL A 24 0.46 -10.26 2.28
C VAL A 24 -0.91 -10.15 1.58
N GLY A 25 -1.17 -11.03 0.61
CA GLY A 25 -2.39 -11.06 -0.20
C GLY A 25 -2.43 -10.05 -1.36
N ALA A 26 -1.56 -9.03 -1.36
CA ALA A 26 -1.42 -8.11 -2.48
C ALA A 26 -0.51 -8.69 -3.57
N ASN A 27 -0.46 -8.00 -4.72
CA ASN A 27 0.34 -8.44 -5.86
C ASN A 27 1.09 -7.28 -6.53
N VAL A 28 2.16 -7.64 -7.23
CA VAL A 28 2.97 -6.74 -8.04
C VAL A 28 3.36 -7.44 -9.34
N ASN A 29 3.36 -6.71 -10.46
CA ASN A 29 3.84 -7.24 -11.73
C ASN A 29 5.33 -6.91 -11.91
N LEU A 30 6.10 -7.96 -12.21
CA LEU A 30 7.44 -7.86 -12.78
C LEU A 30 7.31 -8.12 -14.29
N ASN A 31 7.90 -7.23 -15.08
CA ASN A 31 7.91 -7.36 -16.54
C ASN A 31 9.35 -7.66 -16.98
N ASP A 32 9.53 -8.71 -17.76
CA ASP A 32 10.79 -9.03 -18.41
C ASP A 32 11.01 -8.21 -19.69
N ILE A 33 12.26 -7.90 -19.96
CA ILE A 33 12.72 -7.19 -21.15
C ILE A 33 13.82 -8.04 -21.78
N ILE A 34 13.54 -8.58 -22.97
CA ILE A 34 14.46 -9.44 -23.73
C ILE A 34 15.26 -8.62 -24.74
N ALA A 35 16.58 -8.85 -24.76
CA ALA A 35 17.48 -8.29 -25.74
C ALA A 35 18.13 -9.41 -26.58
N PRO A 36 18.25 -9.26 -27.92
CA PRO A 36 17.61 -8.20 -28.71
C PRO A 36 16.09 -8.40 -28.81
N THR A 37 15.35 -7.33 -29.08
CA THR A 37 13.87 -7.37 -29.14
C THR A 37 13.32 -8.26 -30.26
N ASN A 38 14.13 -8.57 -31.26
CA ASN A 38 13.82 -9.46 -32.37
C ASN A 38 14.39 -10.89 -32.21
N ALA A 39 14.80 -11.27 -30.99
CA ALA A 39 15.22 -12.64 -30.71
C ALA A 39 14.16 -13.66 -31.15
N THR A 40 14.58 -14.75 -31.78
CA THR A 40 13.67 -15.73 -32.38
C THR A 40 12.88 -16.54 -31.33
N ASN A 41 13.42 -16.69 -30.11
CA ASN A 41 12.73 -17.27 -28.98
C ASN A 41 12.79 -16.33 -27.77
N ASN A 42 11.71 -15.59 -27.54
CA ASN A 42 11.58 -14.61 -26.45
C ASN A 42 10.78 -15.16 -25.26
N LYS A 43 10.58 -16.48 -25.18
CA LYS A 43 9.86 -17.09 -24.06
C LYS A 43 10.76 -17.14 -22.82
N VAL A 44 10.13 -16.96 -21.67
CA VAL A 44 10.76 -17.05 -20.36
C VAL A 44 9.98 -17.96 -19.41
N THR A 45 10.67 -18.47 -18.39
CA THR A 45 10.08 -19.14 -17.24
C THR A 45 10.33 -18.31 -16.00
N TRP A 46 9.38 -18.34 -15.07
CA TRP A 46 9.44 -17.61 -13.81
C TRP A 46 9.50 -18.59 -12.65
N THR A 47 10.36 -18.31 -11.69
CA THR A 47 10.51 -19.11 -10.47
C THR A 47 10.58 -18.21 -9.24
N THR A 48 10.26 -18.78 -8.09
CA THR A 48 10.41 -18.14 -6.77
C THR A 48 11.35 -19.00 -5.93
N SER A 49 12.20 -18.35 -5.13
CA SER A 49 13.04 -19.05 -4.16
C SER A 49 12.24 -19.63 -2.99
N ASP A 50 11.07 -19.06 -2.67
CA ASP A 50 10.22 -19.50 -1.58
C ASP A 50 8.73 -19.23 -1.88
N PRO A 51 7.97 -20.25 -2.33
CA PRO A 51 6.55 -20.11 -2.61
C PRO A 51 5.69 -19.91 -1.37
N THR A 52 6.20 -20.20 -0.16
CA THR A 52 5.48 -19.93 1.10
C THR A 52 5.51 -18.45 1.47
N VAL A 53 6.48 -17.69 0.94
CA VAL A 53 6.61 -16.23 1.11
C VAL A 53 5.99 -15.50 -0.08
N ALA A 54 6.36 -15.83 -1.32
CA ALA A 54 5.78 -15.20 -2.52
C ALA A 54 5.70 -16.19 -3.68
N THR A 55 4.57 -16.16 -4.40
CA THR A 55 4.36 -16.95 -5.62
C THR A 55 4.45 -16.06 -6.85
N VAL A 56 4.87 -16.63 -7.98
CA VAL A 56 4.91 -15.94 -9.27
C VAL A 56 4.20 -16.79 -10.33
N SER A 57 3.41 -16.14 -11.18
CA SER A 57 2.76 -16.76 -12.33
C SER A 57 3.65 -16.75 -13.57
N SER A 58 3.24 -17.46 -14.62
CA SER A 58 3.96 -17.48 -15.90
C SER A 58 4.01 -16.13 -16.62
N SER A 59 3.22 -15.13 -16.20
CA SER A 59 3.21 -13.78 -16.76
C SER A 59 3.93 -12.74 -15.87
N GLY A 60 4.73 -13.18 -14.89
CA GLY A 60 5.46 -12.28 -13.99
C GLY A 60 4.60 -11.58 -12.92
N LYS A 61 3.31 -11.97 -12.76
CA LYS A 61 2.50 -11.50 -11.63
C LYS A 61 2.95 -12.22 -10.35
N VAL A 62 3.44 -11.46 -9.38
CA VAL A 62 3.91 -11.93 -8.07
C VAL A 62 2.86 -11.64 -7.01
N VAL A 63 2.52 -12.64 -6.19
CA VAL A 63 1.56 -12.51 -5.08
C VAL A 63 2.26 -12.81 -3.75
N GLY A 64 2.12 -11.91 -2.77
CA GLY A 64 2.64 -12.12 -1.43
C GLY A 64 1.78 -13.12 -0.65
N VAL A 65 2.40 -14.16 -0.08
CA VAL A 65 1.73 -15.25 0.65
C VAL A 65 1.92 -15.08 2.16
N SER A 66 3.16 -14.88 2.63
CA SER A 66 3.47 -14.66 4.05
C SER A 66 4.64 -13.70 4.19
N ALA A 67 4.78 -13.09 5.38
CA ALA A 67 5.81 -12.10 5.62
C ALA A 67 7.21 -12.71 5.56
N GLY A 68 8.12 -12.05 4.83
CA GLY A 68 9.46 -12.56 4.58
C GLY A 68 10.04 -11.98 3.30
N THR A 69 11.13 -12.58 2.81
CA THR A 69 11.74 -12.19 1.54
C THR A 69 11.88 -13.41 0.65
N ALA A 70 11.43 -13.29 -0.60
CA ALA A 70 11.61 -14.29 -1.65
C ALA A 70 12.23 -13.64 -2.88
N THR A 71 13.12 -14.35 -3.57
CA THR A 71 13.71 -13.89 -4.83
C THR A 71 12.91 -14.47 -5.98
N ILE A 72 12.39 -13.59 -6.83
CA ILE A 72 11.73 -13.98 -8.06
C ILE A 72 12.74 -13.93 -9.19
N THR A 73 12.85 -15.03 -9.94
CA THR A 73 13.82 -15.16 -11.04
C THR A 73 13.09 -15.40 -12.34
N VAL A 74 13.46 -14.64 -13.37
CA VAL A 74 13.09 -14.91 -14.76
C VAL A 74 14.27 -15.57 -15.47
N ILE A 75 14.00 -16.62 -16.23
CA ILE A 75 14.99 -17.43 -16.92
C ILE A 75 14.54 -17.58 -18.38
N THR A 76 15.43 -17.37 -19.34
CA THR A 76 15.14 -17.66 -20.76
C THR A 76 14.87 -19.16 -20.94
N VAL A 77 14.01 -19.56 -21.88
CA VAL A 77 13.62 -20.99 -22.02
C VAL A 77 14.81 -21.92 -22.34
N ASP A 78 15.88 -21.41 -22.95
CA ASP A 78 17.13 -22.14 -23.16
C ASP A 78 17.99 -22.27 -21.89
N GLY A 79 17.58 -21.64 -20.78
CA GLY A 79 18.23 -21.69 -19.47
C GLY A 79 19.51 -20.84 -19.37
N SER A 80 19.89 -20.13 -20.43
CA SER A 80 21.22 -19.53 -20.55
C SER A 80 21.35 -18.19 -19.83
N ILE A 81 20.25 -17.43 -19.70
CA ILE A 81 20.26 -16.06 -19.18
C ILE A 81 19.17 -15.91 -18.12
N THR A 82 19.53 -15.29 -16.99
CA THR A 82 18.62 -15.09 -15.86
C THR A 82 18.65 -13.64 -15.38
N SER A 83 17.53 -13.17 -14.84
CA SER A 83 17.46 -11.94 -14.06
C SER A 83 16.60 -12.18 -12.82
N SER A 84 16.90 -11.48 -11.73
CA SER A 84 16.21 -11.70 -10.45
C SER A 84 15.81 -10.40 -9.79
N CYS A 85 14.76 -10.49 -8.98
CA CYS A 85 14.20 -9.39 -8.21
C CYS A 85 13.84 -9.91 -6.80
N PRO A 86 14.51 -9.44 -5.73
CA PRO A 86 14.08 -9.69 -4.37
C PRO A 86 12.74 -9.00 -4.10
N VAL A 87 11.81 -9.78 -3.55
CA VAL A 87 10.47 -9.34 -3.17
C VAL A 87 10.33 -9.49 -1.65
N THR A 88 10.15 -8.36 -0.98
CA THR A 88 9.87 -8.32 0.46
C THR A 88 8.37 -8.28 0.67
N VAL A 89 7.83 -9.29 1.35
CA VAL A 89 6.43 -9.39 1.72
C VAL A 89 6.26 -8.90 3.15
N LEU A 90 5.44 -7.87 3.34
CA LEU A 90 5.15 -7.28 4.64
C LEU A 90 3.84 -7.82 5.20
N ASN A 91 3.82 -8.10 6.50
CA ASN A 91 2.58 -8.43 7.19
C ASN A 91 1.69 -7.18 7.32
N LEU A 92 0.39 -7.37 7.17
CA LEU A 92 -0.59 -6.35 7.51
C LEU A 92 -0.90 -6.44 9.00
N VAL A 93 -0.62 -5.37 9.73
CA VAL A 93 -1.08 -5.17 11.10
C VAL A 93 -2.36 -4.34 11.01
N PRO A 94 -3.55 -4.93 11.25
CA PRO A 94 -4.80 -4.20 11.18
C PRO A 94 -4.90 -3.19 12.32
N VAL A 95 -5.63 -2.10 12.07
CA VAL A 95 -6.05 -1.20 13.15
C VAL A 95 -7.13 -1.90 13.97
N THR A 96 -6.99 -1.88 15.28
CA THR A 96 -7.95 -2.48 16.22
C THR A 96 -8.63 -1.43 17.10
N GLY A 97 -8.12 -0.19 17.11
CA GLY A 97 -8.76 0.92 17.81
C GLY A 97 -8.31 2.28 17.30
N VAL A 98 -9.18 3.27 17.45
CA VAL A 98 -8.88 4.70 17.38
C VAL A 98 -9.47 5.34 18.61
N SER A 99 -8.72 6.23 19.26
CA SER A 99 -9.20 7.03 20.38
C SER A 99 -8.76 8.48 20.23
N LEU A 100 -9.47 9.39 20.90
CA LEU A 100 -9.12 10.80 20.94
C LEU A 100 -8.57 11.17 22.30
N ASN A 101 -7.65 12.13 22.33
CA ASN A 101 -7.14 12.72 23.57
C ASN A 101 -8.22 13.41 24.43
N LYS A 102 -9.38 13.71 23.85
CA LYS A 102 -10.52 14.36 24.52
C LYS A 102 -11.83 13.75 24.02
N SER A 103 -12.78 13.55 24.93
CA SER A 103 -14.18 13.21 24.61
C SER A 103 -15.09 14.44 24.52
N SER A 104 -14.67 15.57 25.10
CA SER A 104 -15.35 16.85 24.96
C SER A 104 -14.37 18.03 25.07
N ALA A 105 -14.69 19.16 24.44
CA ALA A 105 -13.98 20.42 24.61
C ALA A 105 -14.93 21.61 24.45
N THR A 106 -14.58 22.72 25.10
CA THR A 106 -15.28 23.99 24.97
C THR A 106 -14.35 25.00 24.31
N VAL A 107 -14.86 25.75 23.34
CA VAL A 107 -14.08 26.72 22.55
C VAL A 107 -14.89 27.99 22.30
N ASN A 108 -14.24 29.15 22.27
CA ASN A 108 -14.91 30.39 21.90
C ASN A 108 -15.06 30.48 20.38
N VAL A 109 -16.03 31.25 19.88
CA VAL A 109 -16.12 31.56 18.45
C VAL A 109 -14.80 32.14 17.91
N GLY A 110 -14.30 31.57 16.81
CA GLY A 110 -13.03 31.93 16.18
C GLY A 110 -11.78 31.31 16.83
N ALA A 111 -11.89 30.76 18.04
CA ALA A 111 -10.81 30.03 18.68
C ALA A 111 -10.72 28.58 18.17
N ASN A 112 -9.62 27.91 18.50
CA ASN A 112 -9.35 26.54 18.05
C ASN A 112 -8.89 25.63 19.18
N VAL A 113 -9.14 24.34 19.00
CA VAL A 113 -8.66 23.26 19.86
C VAL A 113 -8.13 22.13 18.99
N ASN A 114 -7.03 21.52 19.41
CA ASN A 114 -6.50 20.34 18.73
C ASN A 114 -7.00 19.06 19.39
N LEU A 115 -7.58 18.20 18.56
CA LEU A 115 -7.85 16.80 18.86
C LEU A 115 -6.72 15.97 18.27
N ASN A 116 -6.18 15.04 19.05
CA ASN A 116 -5.16 14.11 18.61
C ASN A 116 -5.76 12.72 18.63
N ASP A 117 -5.71 12.04 17.49
CA ASP A 117 -6.05 10.63 17.38
C ASP A 117 -4.89 9.74 17.84
N ILE A 118 -5.24 8.61 18.45
CA ILE A 118 -4.31 7.57 18.89
C ILE A 118 -4.80 6.26 18.26
N ILE A 119 -3.98 5.71 17.36
CA ILE A 119 -4.25 4.45 16.68
C ILE A 119 -3.63 3.28 17.45
N ALA A 120 -4.43 2.24 17.67
CA ALA A 120 -3.99 0.98 18.26
C ALA A 120 -4.10 -0.16 17.23
N PRO A 121 -3.11 -1.05 17.14
CA PRO A 121 -1.79 -0.94 17.75
C PRO A 121 -0.95 0.16 17.08
N THR A 122 0.10 0.65 17.77
CA THR A 122 0.94 1.74 17.26
C THR A 122 1.73 1.38 16.00
N ASN A 123 1.91 0.09 15.72
CA ASN A 123 2.55 -0.46 14.53
C ASN A 123 1.56 -0.90 13.44
N ALA A 124 0.30 -0.45 13.49
CA ALA A 124 -0.67 -0.72 12.43
C ALA A 124 -0.14 -0.25 11.07
N THR A 125 -0.30 -1.09 10.04
CA THR A 125 0.26 -0.82 8.70
C THR A 125 -0.46 0.31 7.98
N ASN A 126 -1.75 0.54 8.27
CA ASN A 126 -2.51 1.66 7.76
C ASN A 126 -3.08 2.49 8.92
N ASN A 127 -2.31 3.47 9.38
CA ASN A 127 -2.67 4.36 10.50
C ASN A 127 -3.33 5.68 10.05
N LYS A 128 -3.84 5.74 8.82
CA LYS A 128 -4.50 6.95 8.31
C LYS A 128 -5.92 7.05 8.84
N VAL A 129 -6.36 8.27 9.10
CA VAL A 129 -7.70 8.61 9.54
C VAL A 129 -8.34 9.72 8.70
N THR A 130 -9.66 9.78 8.73
CA THR A 130 -10.46 10.89 8.21
C THR A 130 -11.20 11.57 9.36
N TRP A 131 -11.36 12.89 9.24
CA TRP A 131 -12.02 13.71 10.25
C TRP A 131 -13.29 14.31 9.66
N THR A 132 -14.36 14.32 10.44
CA THR A 132 -15.66 14.88 10.05
C THR A 132 -16.27 15.68 11.20
N THR A 133 -17.15 16.61 10.87
CA THR A 133 -17.96 17.38 11.82
C THR A 133 -19.43 17.09 11.54
N SER A 134 -20.24 16.99 12.58
CA SER A 134 -21.70 16.89 12.46
C SER A 134 -22.33 18.18 11.95
N ASP A 135 -21.70 19.33 12.21
CA ASP A 135 -22.19 20.65 11.80
C ASP A 135 -21.03 21.62 11.53
N PRO A 136 -20.67 21.87 10.26
CA PRO A 136 -19.61 22.80 9.90
C PRO A 136 -19.98 24.28 10.15
N THR A 137 -21.26 24.60 10.36
CA THR A 137 -21.68 25.96 10.71
C THR A 137 -21.38 26.30 12.16
N VAL A 138 -21.30 25.29 13.03
CA VAL A 138 -20.93 25.42 14.45
C VAL A 138 -19.43 25.20 14.65
N ALA A 139 -18.85 24.13 14.12
CA ALA A 139 -17.42 23.87 14.23
C ALA A 139 -16.87 23.12 13.00
N THR A 140 -15.69 23.52 12.54
CA THR A 140 -14.98 22.87 11.44
C THR A 140 -13.77 22.10 11.95
N VAL A 141 -13.35 21.06 11.22
CA VAL A 141 -12.16 20.26 11.56
C VAL A 141 -11.29 20.06 10.32
N SER A 142 -9.97 20.19 10.49
CA SER A 142 -8.98 19.90 9.44
C SER A 142 -8.66 18.41 9.35
N SER A 143 -7.93 17.99 8.31
CA SER A 143 -7.39 16.63 8.19
C SER A 143 -6.36 16.26 9.27
N SER A 144 -5.90 17.22 10.07
CA SER A 144 -4.94 17.04 11.16
C SER A 144 -5.58 17.15 12.55
N GLY A 145 -6.92 17.11 12.65
CA GLY A 145 -7.62 17.20 13.93
C GLY A 145 -7.66 18.61 14.56
N LYS A 146 -7.32 19.66 13.81
CA LYS A 146 -7.49 21.05 14.29
C LYS A 146 -8.95 21.46 14.14
N VAL A 147 -9.61 21.73 15.25
CA VAL A 147 -11.02 22.15 15.31
C VAL A 147 -11.11 23.66 15.52
N VAL A 148 -11.92 24.36 14.72
CA VAL A 148 -12.18 25.80 14.85
C VAL A 148 -13.67 26.03 15.13
N GLY A 149 -13.98 26.79 16.19
CA GLY A 149 -15.35 27.21 16.49
C GLY A 149 -15.80 28.30 15.51
N VAL A 150 -16.98 28.11 14.92
CA VAL A 150 -17.54 29.00 13.89
C VAL A 150 -18.71 29.82 14.43
N SER A 151 -19.67 29.19 15.12
CA SER A 151 -20.78 29.87 15.77
C SER A 151 -21.18 29.15 17.05
N ALA A 152 -21.86 29.84 17.97
CA ALA A 152 -22.35 29.23 19.20
C ALA A 152 -23.26 28.03 18.90
N GLY A 153 -23.06 26.93 19.64
CA GLY A 153 -23.75 25.67 19.40
C GLY A 153 -22.94 24.46 19.86
N ILE A 154 -23.43 23.27 19.51
CA ILE A 154 -22.75 22.00 19.81
C ILE A 154 -22.55 21.24 18.50
N ALA A 155 -21.32 20.81 18.25
CA ALA A 155 -20.97 19.94 17.12
C ALA A 155 -20.16 18.74 17.60
N THR A 156 -20.34 17.59 16.97
CA THR A 156 -19.56 16.39 17.23
C THR A 156 -18.51 16.23 16.14
N ILE A 157 -17.25 16.15 16.55
CA ILE A 157 -16.13 15.84 15.66
C ILE A 157 -15.85 14.35 15.75
N THR A 158 -15.83 13.67 14.60
CA THR A 158 -15.60 12.23 14.51
C THR A 158 -14.33 11.96 13.72
N VAL A 159 -13.45 11.14 14.29
CA VAL A 159 -12.31 10.54 13.60
C VAL A 159 -12.67 9.10 13.22
N THR A 160 -12.34 8.71 11.99
CA THR A 160 -12.64 7.40 11.42
C THR A 160 -11.39 6.83 10.77
N THR A 161 -11.09 5.55 11.00
CA THR A 161 -10.02 4.87 10.27
C THR A 161 -10.32 4.85 8.76
N VAL A 162 -9.31 4.90 7.90
CA VAL A 162 -9.54 4.95 6.43
C VAL A 162 -10.28 3.73 5.88
N ASP A 163 -10.20 2.58 6.55
CA ASP A 163 -11.01 1.40 6.20
C ASP A 163 -12.50 1.54 6.60
N GLY A 164 -12.87 2.63 7.29
CA GLY A 164 -14.23 2.95 7.72
C GLY A 164 -14.73 2.15 8.92
N SER A 165 -13.91 1.26 9.48
CA SER A 165 -14.39 0.25 10.42
C SER A 165 -14.42 0.69 11.88
N ILE A 166 -13.59 1.67 12.27
CA ILE A 166 -13.42 2.08 13.66
C ILE A 166 -13.50 3.61 13.76
N THR A 167 -14.26 4.10 14.75
CA THR A 167 -14.48 5.54 14.97
C THR A 167 -14.27 5.93 16.42
N SER A 168 -13.96 7.21 16.64
CA SER A 168 -13.99 7.87 17.95
C SER A 168 -14.49 9.30 17.77
N SER A 169 -15.17 9.85 18.77
CA SER A 169 -15.79 11.16 18.67
C SER A 169 -15.48 12.06 19.86
N CYS A 170 -15.53 13.37 19.62
CA CYS A 170 -15.39 14.41 20.64
C CYS A 170 -16.49 15.46 20.45
N THR A 171 -17.17 15.81 21.54
CA THR A 171 -18.21 16.85 21.54
C THR A 171 -17.59 18.23 21.75
N ILE A 172 -17.88 19.16 20.84
CA ILE A 172 -17.38 20.53 20.85
C ILE A 172 -18.53 21.48 21.17
N THR A 173 -18.42 22.18 22.29
CA THR A 173 -19.35 23.25 22.68
C THR A 173 -18.73 24.60 22.36
N VAL A 174 -19.37 25.37 21.49
CA VAL A 174 -18.93 26.70 21.06
C VAL A 174 -19.79 27.77 21.73
N HIS A 175 -19.15 28.82 22.28
CA HIS A 175 -19.83 29.98 22.86
C HIS A 175 -19.20 31.31 22.46
#